data_AF-A0A971GIB2-F1
#
_entry.id   AF-A0A971GIB2-F1
#
_cell.length_a   1.000
_cell.length_b   1.000
_cell.length_c   1.000
_cell.angle_alpha   90.00
_cell.angle_beta   90.00
_cell.angle_gamma   90.00
#
_symmetry.space_group_name_H-M   'P 1'
#
loop_
_entity.id
_entity.type
_entity.pdbx_description
1 polymer ?
#
loop_
_entity_poly.entity_id
_entity_poly.type
_entity_poly.pdbx_seq_one_letter_code
_entity_poly.pdbx_strand_id
1 'polypeptide(L)'
;MKRLCDIACRAGIIFIICIPAFSQMPDWFFFKDRAGNGYYYDRAFKIRITDEKEFSYEPVSADGIDFYFNTGVDYVKAGRISEGLFYFKSIRLLRSDNMRINRVRNDSTKWINALYKKHGDRFEYADRESTVLLAVNGGVYELVNEKLFYKINFTGRPHVIKNGWKDRYKGYGLKLGINMVSNTATDGYDYMLGIETRIFTNALDSLEEAESVLYGELVYDSLKREQLLRRDDRAVYYYEYESGAPFCGVEALFFNGRIVHLARGICHMELKERVIEEMKKNLTGLVLIK
;
A
#
# COMPACT_ATOMS: atom_id res chain seq x y z
N MET A 1 53.43 23.69 67.90
CA MET A 1 53.77 24.05 66.51
C MET A 1 52.47 24.18 65.73
N LYS A 2 52.27 25.33 65.06
CA LYS A 2 51.00 25.86 64.55
C LYS A 2 50.69 25.44 63.09
N ARG A 3 49.40 25.16 62.85
CA ARG A 3 48.53 25.39 61.65
C ARG A 3 48.84 24.57 60.37
N LEU A 4 47.90 23.78 59.82
CA LEU A 4 46.60 24.06 59.15
C LEU A 4 46.75 24.60 57.70
N CYS A 5 46.04 23.90 56.81
CA CYS A 5 45.48 24.30 55.51
C CYS A 5 46.34 24.24 54.22
N ASP A 6 45.74 23.55 53.24
CA ASP A 6 45.81 23.72 51.79
C ASP A 6 46.95 22.99 51.05
N ILE A 7 46.76 22.27 49.94
CA ILE A 7 45.85 22.52 48.81
C ILE A 7 45.44 21.17 48.20
N ALA A 8 44.15 21.04 47.89
CA ALA A 8 43.56 19.96 47.11
C ALA A 8 44.29 19.76 45.77
N CYS A 9 45.07 18.69 45.64
CA CYS A 9 45.69 18.33 44.37
C CYS A 9 45.82 16.80 44.28
N ARG A 10 44.70 16.15 43.95
CA ARG A 10 44.62 14.77 43.40
C ARG A 10 43.19 14.45 42.93
N ALA A 11 42.57 15.41 42.24
CA ALA A 11 41.42 15.16 41.40
C ALA A 11 41.90 15.24 39.94
N GLY A 12 42.09 14.09 39.31
CA GLY A 12 42.66 14.00 37.97
C GLY A 12 42.21 12.74 37.25
N ILE A 13 40.95 12.36 37.40
CA ILE A 13 40.28 11.48 36.44
C ILE A 13 39.43 12.41 35.58
N ILE A 14 40.00 12.81 34.43
CA ILE A 14 39.25 13.44 33.35
C ILE A 14 38.36 12.33 32.79
N PHE A 15 37.10 12.29 33.26
CA PHE A 15 36.05 11.53 32.61
C PHE A 15 35.71 12.29 31.33
N ILE A 16 36.33 11.88 30.21
CA ILE A 16 35.91 12.32 28.87
C ILE A 16 34.50 11.76 28.68
N ILE A 17 33.50 12.58 29.01
CA ILE A 17 32.14 12.37 28.54
C ILE A 17 32.21 12.61 27.03
N CYS A 18 32.42 11.53 26.27
CA CYS A 18 32.07 11.49 24.86
C CYS A 18 30.55 11.64 24.79
N ILE A 19 30.08 12.89 24.81
CA ILE A 19 28.76 13.22 24.27
C ILE A 19 28.86 12.80 22.81
N PRO A 20 28.06 11.85 22.31
CA PRO A 20 28.00 11.62 20.88
C PRO A 20 27.59 12.97 20.28
N ALA A 21 28.51 13.57 19.51
CA ALA A 21 28.18 14.69 18.67
C ALA A 21 27.14 14.18 17.67
N PHE A 22 25.86 14.30 18.03
CA PHE A 22 24.80 14.31 17.05
C PHE A 22 25.22 15.41 16.08
N SER A 23 25.51 15.01 14.85
CA SER A 23 25.74 15.92 13.73
C SER A 23 24.50 16.80 13.59
N GLN A 24 24.45 17.93 14.32
CA GLN A 24 23.37 18.89 14.19
C GLN A 24 23.58 19.58 12.87
N MET A 25 22.80 19.18 11.86
CA MET A 25 22.72 19.91 10.59
C MET A 25 22.10 21.28 10.92
N PRO A 26 22.89 22.36 10.94
CA PRO A 26 22.38 23.67 11.31
C PRO A 26 21.34 24.06 10.25
N ASP A 27 20.19 24.59 10.66
CA ASP A 27 19.12 25.10 9.80
C ASP A 27 18.08 24.10 9.26
N TRP A 28 18.01 22.88 9.79
CA TRP A 28 16.91 21.96 9.48
C TRP A 28 15.86 21.97 10.58
N PHE A 29 14.60 22.14 10.19
CA PHE A 29 13.47 22.13 11.11
C PHE A 29 12.67 20.83 10.93
N PHE A 30 12.43 20.12 12.01
CA PHE A 30 11.54 18.96 12.01
C PHE A 30 10.07 19.42 12.03
N PHE A 31 9.25 18.83 11.19
CA PHE A 31 7.83 19.09 11.11
C PHE A 31 7.05 17.79 10.97
N LYS A 32 5.83 17.78 11.51
CA LYS A 32 4.88 16.70 11.33
C LYS A 32 3.65 17.25 10.62
N ASP A 33 3.33 16.71 9.45
CA ASP A 33 2.15 17.16 8.70
C ASP A 33 0.83 16.66 9.32
N ARG A 34 -0.29 17.09 8.74
CA ARG A 34 -1.63 16.69 9.18
C ARG A 34 -1.91 15.19 8.99
N ALA A 35 -1.16 14.52 8.12
CA ALA A 35 -1.21 13.07 7.92
C ALA A 35 -0.29 12.32 8.91
N GLY A 36 0.44 13.04 9.77
CA GLY A 36 1.36 12.47 10.74
C GLY A 36 2.74 12.13 10.20
N ASN A 37 3.06 12.50 8.95
CA ASN A 37 4.37 12.27 8.36
C ASN A 37 5.40 13.22 8.97
N GLY A 38 6.49 12.68 9.51
CA GLY A 38 7.61 13.45 10.04
C GLY A 38 8.69 13.66 8.99
N TYR A 39 9.13 14.90 8.80
CA TYR A 39 10.21 15.24 7.86
C TYR A 39 10.95 16.51 8.27
N TYR A 40 12.12 16.72 7.69
CA TYR A 40 12.91 17.95 7.87
C TYR A 40 12.68 18.90 6.71
N TYR A 41 12.68 20.20 6.95
CA TYR A 41 12.79 21.20 5.88
C TYR A 41 13.97 22.14 6.10
N ASP A 42 14.62 22.56 5.01
CA ASP A 42 15.69 23.56 5.04
C ASP A 42 15.14 25.00 4.92
N ARG A 43 16.02 26.02 5.04
CA ARG A 43 15.63 27.45 4.85
C ARG A 43 15.03 27.76 3.48
N ALA A 44 15.24 26.91 2.48
CA ALA A 44 14.64 27.03 1.16
C ALA A 44 13.30 26.27 1.05
N PHE A 45 12.75 25.81 2.19
CA PHE A 45 11.55 24.99 2.31
C PHE A 45 11.60 23.68 1.53
N LYS A 46 12.79 23.13 1.28
CA LYS A 46 12.92 21.80 0.67
C LYS A 46 12.77 20.74 1.74
N ILE A 47 11.83 19.82 1.52
CA ILE A 47 11.62 18.65 2.37
C ILE A 47 12.79 17.66 2.18
N ARG A 48 13.30 17.12 3.29
CA ARG A 48 14.37 16.12 3.37
C ARG A 48 13.94 14.96 4.25
N ILE A 49 14.17 13.74 3.77
CA ILE A 49 13.87 12.50 4.47
C ILE A 49 15.20 11.79 4.72
N THR A 50 15.61 11.67 5.99
CA THR A 50 16.95 11.22 6.37
C THR A 50 17.07 9.72 6.62
N ASP A 51 15.95 9.03 6.81
CA ASP A 51 15.94 7.63 7.22
C ASP A 51 15.63 6.76 6.00
N GLU A 52 16.62 5.98 5.55
CA GLU A 52 16.43 4.94 4.54
C GLU A 52 15.63 3.78 5.14
N LYS A 53 14.31 3.83 4.99
CA LYS A 53 13.43 2.69 5.25
C LYS A 53 13.28 1.84 4.00
N GLU A 54 13.07 0.53 4.19
CA GLU A 54 12.55 -0.33 3.14
C GLU A 54 11.26 0.27 2.58
N PHE A 55 11.04 0.15 1.26
CA PHE A 55 9.90 0.81 0.62
C PHE A 55 8.58 0.22 1.14
N SER A 56 7.74 1.10 1.69
CA SER A 56 6.37 0.79 2.07
C SER A 56 5.40 1.46 1.11
N TYR A 57 4.34 0.75 0.72
CA TYR A 57 3.25 1.28 -0.09
C TYR A 57 2.32 2.12 0.81
N GLU A 58 2.76 3.32 1.18
CA GLU A 58 1.95 4.23 1.99
C GLU A 58 0.86 4.91 1.14
N PRO A 59 -0.42 4.93 1.59
CA PRO A 59 -1.47 5.66 0.90
C PRO A 59 -1.14 7.15 0.78
N VAL A 60 -1.18 7.67 -0.44
CA VAL A 60 -1.02 9.11 -0.68
C VAL A 60 -2.32 9.83 -0.31
N SER A 61 -2.22 10.87 0.52
CA SER A 61 -3.35 11.71 0.94
C SER A 61 -3.21 13.14 0.42
N ALA A 62 -4.34 13.83 0.30
CA ALA A 62 -4.36 15.26 -0.04
C ALA A 62 -3.70 16.14 1.03
N ASP A 63 -3.78 15.74 2.30
CA ASP A 63 -3.19 16.48 3.43
C ASP A 63 -1.66 16.48 3.39
N GLY A 64 -1.05 15.32 3.08
CA GLY A 64 0.40 15.13 2.96
C GLY A 64 0.94 15.28 1.53
N ILE A 65 0.19 15.86 0.60
CA ILE A 65 0.51 15.80 -0.84
C ILE A 65 1.92 16.33 -1.19
N ASP A 66 2.38 17.40 -0.54
CA ASP A 66 3.72 17.95 -0.76
C ASP A 66 4.82 17.04 -0.22
N PHE A 67 4.58 16.35 0.90
CA PHE A 67 5.48 15.34 1.44
C PHE A 67 5.64 14.21 0.41
N TYR A 68 4.54 13.59 -0.02
CA TYR A 68 4.56 12.48 -0.99
C TYR A 68 5.21 12.86 -2.32
N PHE A 69 4.97 14.08 -2.81
CA PHE A 69 5.59 14.57 -4.03
C PHE A 69 7.12 14.67 -3.88
N ASN A 70 7.60 15.29 -2.81
CA ASN A 70 9.04 15.43 -2.56
C ASN A 70 9.71 14.07 -2.28
N THR A 71 9.03 13.16 -1.58
CA THR A 71 9.47 11.76 -1.42
C THR A 71 9.69 11.09 -2.78
N GLY A 72 8.75 11.24 -3.71
CA GLY A 72 8.89 10.73 -5.07
C GLY A 72 10.09 11.33 -5.82
N VAL A 73 10.31 12.64 -5.68
CA VAL A 73 11.47 13.33 -6.27
C VAL A 73 12.79 12.81 -5.69
N ASP A 74 12.85 12.57 -4.38
CA ASP A 74 14.05 12.09 -3.71
C ASP A 74 14.37 10.64 -4.11
N TYR A 75 13.37 9.77 -4.23
CA TYR A 75 13.56 8.42 -4.78
C TYR A 75 14.13 8.44 -6.19
N VAL A 76 13.59 9.28 -7.08
CA VAL A 76 14.12 9.43 -8.44
C VAL A 76 15.57 9.89 -8.45
N LYS A 77 15.93 10.87 -7.61
CA LYS A 77 17.32 11.36 -7.53
C LYS A 77 18.28 10.31 -7.01
N ALA A 78 17.81 9.42 -6.13
CA ALA A 78 18.55 8.26 -5.65
C ALA A 78 18.62 7.10 -6.67
N GLY A 79 18.06 7.26 -7.88
CA GLY A 79 18.01 6.22 -8.90
C GLY A 79 16.90 5.18 -8.71
N ARG A 80 16.06 5.34 -7.68
CA ARG A 80 14.93 4.47 -7.34
C ARG A 80 13.68 4.89 -8.11
N ILE A 81 13.70 4.66 -9.43
CA ILE A 81 12.70 5.19 -10.36
C ILE A 81 11.31 4.59 -10.08
N SER A 82 11.21 3.29 -9.81
CA SER A 82 9.93 2.60 -9.61
C SER A 82 9.17 3.14 -8.39
N GLU A 83 9.88 3.37 -7.28
CA GLU A 83 9.33 3.96 -6.06
C GLU A 83 8.95 5.43 -6.26
N GLY A 84 9.74 6.18 -7.02
CA GLY A 84 9.37 7.55 -7.41
C GLY A 84 8.08 7.59 -8.23
N LEU A 85 7.94 6.68 -9.20
CA LEU A 85 6.74 6.54 -10.02
C LEU A 85 5.51 6.18 -9.19
N PHE A 86 5.66 5.39 -8.12
CA PHE A 86 4.54 5.02 -7.25
C PHE A 86 3.87 6.27 -6.67
N TYR A 87 4.68 7.18 -6.11
CA TYR A 87 4.17 8.44 -5.55
C TYR A 87 3.54 9.31 -6.62
N PHE A 88 4.21 9.52 -7.75
CA PHE A 88 3.68 10.39 -8.81
C PHE A 88 2.38 9.86 -9.41
N LYS A 89 2.26 8.55 -9.62
CA LYS A 89 1.04 7.92 -10.11
C LYS A 89 -0.07 7.95 -9.05
N SER A 90 0.23 7.63 -7.80
CA SER A 90 -0.75 7.66 -6.71
C SER A 90 -1.28 9.08 -6.44
N ILE A 91 -0.44 10.12 -6.54
CA ILE A 91 -0.89 11.53 -6.49
C ILE A 91 -1.92 11.82 -7.59
N ARG A 92 -1.79 11.23 -8.79
CA ARG A 92 -2.74 11.44 -9.88
C ARG A 92 -4.12 10.85 -9.59
N LEU A 93 -4.26 9.92 -8.64
CA LEU A 93 -5.55 9.37 -8.18
C LEU A 93 -6.31 10.31 -7.22
N LEU A 94 -5.64 11.32 -6.66
CA LEU A 94 -6.31 12.26 -5.76
C LEU A 94 -7.39 13.08 -6.49
N ARG A 95 -8.50 13.34 -5.79
CA ARG A 95 -9.58 14.20 -6.29
C ARG A 95 -9.10 15.64 -6.49
N SER A 96 -9.58 16.26 -7.56
CA SER A 96 -9.20 17.60 -8.03
C SER A 96 -9.91 18.73 -7.26
N ASP A 97 -10.02 18.61 -5.94
CA ASP A 97 -10.96 19.43 -5.17
C ASP A 97 -10.42 20.83 -4.86
N ASN A 98 -9.12 21.08 -5.06
CA ASN A 98 -8.52 22.40 -4.92
C ASN A 98 -7.31 22.62 -5.86
N MET A 99 -6.94 23.89 -6.02
CA MET A 99 -5.82 24.30 -6.90
C MET A 99 -4.46 23.73 -6.46
N ARG A 100 -4.23 23.52 -5.16
CA ARG A 100 -2.97 22.94 -4.64
C ARG A 100 -2.81 21.51 -5.16
N ILE A 101 -3.84 20.67 -5.03
CA ILE A 101 -3.82 19.29 -5.51
C ILE A 101 -3.60 19.25 -7.03
N ASN A 102 -4.31 20.11 -7.77
CA ASN A 102 -4.16 20.17 -9.23
C ASN A 102 -2.76 20.55 -9.68
N ARG A 103 -2.12 21.51 -9.00
CA ARG A 103 -0.74 21.87 -9.29
C ARG A 103 0.19 20.67 -9.12
N VAL A 104 0.11 19.99 -7.97
CA VAL A 104 1.00 18.86 -7.69
C VAL A 104 0.73 17.68 -8.65
N ARG A 105 -0.53 17.39 -9.00
CA ARG A 105 -0.87 16.38 -10.03
C ARG A 105 -0.26 16.70 -11.39
N ASN A 106 -0.31 17.98 -11.80
CA ASN A 106 0.31 18.44 -13.04
C ASN A 106 1.83 18.30 -12.98
N ASP A 107 2.45 18.64 -11.85
CA ASP A 107 3.89 18.52 -11.67
C ASP A 107 4.34 17.06 -11.61
N SER A 108 3.57 16.15 -10.98
CA SER A 108 3.80 14.70 -11.05
C SER A 108 3.73 14.19 -12.49
N THR A 109 2.78 14.69 -13.29
CA THR A 109 2.68 14.35 -14.72
C THR A 109 3.90 14.82 -15.50
N LYS A 110 4.41 16.04 -15.22
CA LYS A 110 5.65 16.53 -15.83
C LYS A 110 6.84 15.64 -15.47
N TRP A 111 6.95 15.21 -14.22
CA TRP A 111 8.01 14.30 -13.78
C TRP A 111 7.95 12.95 -14.50
N ILE A 112 6.78 12.33 -14.57
CA ILE A 112 6.58 11.06 -15.30
C ILE A 112 7.02 11.22 -16.77
N ASN A 113 6.56 12.28 -17.45
CA ASN A 113 6.92 12.54 -18.84
C ASN A 113 8.41 12.82 -19.03
N ALA A 114 9.04 13.53 -18.09
CA ALA A 114 10.48 13.79 -18.12
C ALA A 114 11.29 12.50 -17.94
N LEU A 115 10.85 11.61 -17.04
CA LEU A 115 11.47 10.31 -16.83
C LEU A 115 11.35 9.42 -18.06
N TYR A 116 10.15 9.36 -18.67
CA TYR A 116 9.92 8.62 -19.91
C TYR A 116 10.89 9.09 -21.01
N LYS A 117 10.95 10.41 -21.27
CA LYS A 117 11.84 10.99 -22.29
C LYS A 117 13.32 10.75 -22.01
N LYS A 118 13.72 10.75 -20.73
CA LYS A 118 15.13 10.63 -20.32
C LYS A 118 15.62 9.18 -20.31
N HIS A 119 14.76 8.23 -19.94
CA HIS A 119 15.18 6.87 -19.59
C HIS A 119 14.68 5.77 -20.54
N GLY A 120 13.73 6.04 -21.46
CA GLY A 120 13.28 5.09 -22.47
C GLY A 120 12.91 3.72 -21.89
N ASP A 121 13.55 2.66 -22.36
CA ASP A 121 13.32 1.28 -21.90
C ASP A 121 13.48 1.10 -20.37
N ARG A 122 14.39 1.84 -19.73
CA ARG A 122 14.55 1.78 -18.26
C ARG A 122 13.34 2.35 -17.54
N PHE A 123 12.68 3.36 -18.13
CA PHE A 123 11.41 3.85 -17.61
C PHE A 123 10.35 2.76 -17.74
N GLU A 124 10.25 2.07 -18.87
CA GLU A 124 9.24 1.01 -19.04
C GLU A 124 9.40 -0.11 -18.01
N TYR A 125 10.64 -0.51 -17.70
CA TYR A 125 10.90 -1.47 -16.64
C TYR A 125 10.40 -0.95 -15.29
N ALA A 126 10.77 0.28 -14.92
CA ALA A 126 10.35 0.89 -13.66
C ALA A 126 8.82 1.08 -13.58
N ASP A 127 8.19 1.40 -14.70
CA ASP A 127 6.74 1.56 -14.83
C ASP A 127 6.00 0.24 -14.60
N ARG A 128 6.53 -0.88 -15.13
CA ARG A 128 6.01 -2.24 -14.91
C ARG A 128 6.15 -2.73 -13.47
N GLU A 129 7.14 -2.23 -12.73
CA GLU A 129 7.31 -2.49 -11.30
C GLU A 129 6.40 -1.58 -10.44
N SER A 130 6.07 -0.39 -10.95
CA SER A 130 5.24 0.63 -10.27
C SER A 130 3.77 0.55 -10.69
N THR A 131 3.13 -0.59 -10.39
CA THR A 131 1.79 -0.92 -10.90
C THR A 131 0.70 -0.96 -9.84
N VAL A 132 1.08 -1.05 -8.56
CA VAL A 132 0.15 -0.93 -7.43
C VAL A 132 0.17 0.51 -6.95
N LEU A 133 -0.97 1.19 -7.04
CA LEU A 133 -1.15 2.57 -6.65
C LEU A 133 -2.09 2.65 -5.46
N LEU A 134 -1.85 3.60 -4.56
CA LEU A 134 -2.64 3.72 -3.34
C LEU A 134 -2.83 5.19 -2.95
N ALA A 135 -4.08 5.61 -2.86
CA ALA A 135 -4.46 6.95 -2.46
C ALA A 135 -5.60 6.92 -1.44
N VAL A 136 -5.78 8.02 -0.69
CA VAL A 136 -6.94 8.21 0.19
C VAL A 136 -7.67 9.50 -0.17
N ASN A 137 -8.96 9.35 -0.50
CA ASN A 137 -9.85 10.42 -0.92
C ASN A 137 -11.04 10.48 0.05
N GLY A 138 -11.10 11.51 0.90
CA GLY A 138 -12.22 11.70 1.84
C GLY A 138 -12.44 10.52 2.79
N GLY A 139 -11.36 9.91 3.29
CA GLY A 139 -11.42 8.75 4.19
C GLY A 139 -11.64 7.40 3.50
N VAL A 140 -11.80 7.37 2.18
CA VAL A 140 -11.87 6.13 1.39
C VAL A 140 -10.51 5.86 0.77
N TYR A 141 -9.94 4.70 1.06
CA TYR A 141 -8.69 4.25 0.45
C TYR A 141 -9.00 3.64 -0.91
N GLU A 142 -8.30 4.11 -1.93
CA GLU A 142 -8.42 3.66 -3.32
C GLU A 142 -7.13 2.95 -3.70
N LEU A 143 -7.24 1.65 -4.00
CA LEU A 143 -6.17 0.84 -4.54
C LEU A 143 -6.44 0.57 -6.01
N VAL A 144 -5.45 0.87 -6.86
CA VAL A 144 -5.48 0.55 -8.28
C VAL A 144 -4.31 -0.37 -8.59
N ASN A 145 -4.57 -1.46 -9.30
CA ASN A 145 -3.54 -2.31 -9.85
C ASN A 145 -3.56 -2.19 -11.38
N GLU A 146 -2.66 -1.37 -11.92
CA GLU A 146 -2.57 -1.10 -13.36
C GLU A 146 -2.13 -2.35 -14.15
N LYS A 147 -1.34 -3.24 -13.53
CA LYS A 147 -0.87 -4.48 -14.17
C LYS A 147 -1.96 -5.54 -14.26
N LEU A 148 -2.81 -5.60 -13.25
CA LEU A 148 -3.86 -6.60 -13.10
C LEU A 148 -5.24 -6.04 -13.37
N PHE A 149 -5.34 -4.83 -13.90
CA PHE A 149 -6.58 -4.29 -14.45
C PHE A 149 -7.76 -4.26 -13.46
N TYR A 150 -7.52 -3.92 -12.19
CA TYR A 150 -8.60 -3.68 -11.25
C TYR A 150 -8.38 -2.47 -10.35
N LYS A 151 -9.50 -1.97 -9.81
CA LYS A 151 -9.58 -0.97 -8.75
C LYS A 151 -10.51 -1.46 -7.65
N ILE A 152 -10.12 -1.23 -6.41
CA ILE A 152 -10.92 -1.54 -5.22
C ILE A 152 -10.82 -0.40 -4.22
N ASN A 153 -11.94 -0.12 -3.55
CA ASN A 153 -12.00 0.89 -2.48
C ASN A 153 -12.16 0.19 -1.13
N PHE A 154 -11.58 0.78 -0.08
CA PHE A 154 -11.67 0.31 1.30
C PHE A 154 -12.05 1.45 2.23
N THR A 155 -12.86 1.19 3.26
CA THR A 155 -13.01 2.12 4.38
C THR A 155 -11.91 1.93 5.44
N GLY A 156 -11.40 0.70 5.58
CA GLY A 156 -10.21 0.40 6.37
C GLY A 156 -8.90 0.73 5.63
N ARG A 157 -7.82 0.99 6.36
CA ARG A 157 -6.48 1.24 5.82
C ARG A 157 -5.90 -0.05 5.25
N PRO A 158 -5.59 -0.11 3.94
CA PRO A 158 -4.90 -1.24 3.37
C PRO A 158 -3.39 -1.13 3.56
N HIS A 159 -2.76 -2.27 3.83
CA HIS A 159 -1.32 -2.45 3.92
C HIS A 159 -0.89 -3.53 2.93
N VAL A 160 0.01 -3.19 2.01
CA VAL A 160 0.53 -4.16 1.04
C VAL A 160 1.50 -5.10 1.75
N ILE A 161 1.08 -6.34 1.97
CA ILE A 161 1.92 -7.39 2.57
C ILE A 161 2.85 -7.99 1.52
N LYS A 162 2.31 -8.23 0.31
CA LYS A 162 3.08 -8.83 -0.79
C LYS A 162 2.53 -8.38 -2.13
N ASN A 163 3.39 -7.82 -2.96
CA ASN A 163 3.12 -7.53 -4.37
C ASN A 163 3.79 -8.59 -5.27
N GLY A 164 3.11 -9.03 -6.33
CA GLY A 164 3.71 -9.84 -7.38
C GLY A 164 3.89 -11.33 -7.05
N TRP A 165 3.04 -11.94 -6.21
CA TRP A 165 3.14 -13.38 -6.00
C TRP A 165 2.68 -14.14 -7.25
N LYS A 166 3.53 -15.04 -7.79
CA LYS A 166 3.09 -16.07 -8.73
C LYS A 166 2.87 -17.36 -7.95
N ASP A 167 1.66 -17.91 -7.96
CA ASP A 167 1.45 -19.27 -7.44
C ASP A 167 1.70 -20.29 -8.56
N ARG A 168 2.57 -21.28 -8.31
CA ARG A 168 2.91 -22.36 -9.26
C ARG A 168 3.17 -21.89 -10.71
N TYR A 169 3.87 -20.77 -10.87
CA TYR A 169 4.23 -20.16 -12.17
C TYR A 169 3.06 -19.63 -13.02
N LYS A 170 1.82 -19.70 -12.52
CA LYS A 170 0.63 -19.26 -13.23
C LYS A 170 -0.06 -18.18 -12.38
N GLY A 171 -0.37 -17.03 -12.96
CA GLY A 171 -1.09 -15.95 -12.29
C GLY A 171 -0.26 -14.99 -11.44
N TYR A 172 -0.88 -13.88 -11.07
CA TYR A 172 -0.31 -12.76 -10.30
C TYR A 172 -1.18 -12.44 -9.10
N GLY A 173 -0.56 -12.27 -7.93
CA GLY A 173 -1.24 -12.08 -6.67
C GLY A 173 -0.83 -10.79 -5.96
N LEU A 174 -1.81 -10.13 -5.37
CA LEU A 174 -1.63 -9.05 -4.40
C LEU A 174 -2.19 -9.52 -3.05
N LYS A 175 -1.39 -9.40 -1.98
CA LYS A 175 -1.85 -9.66 -0.60
C LYS A 175 -1.85 -8.37 0.19
N LEU A 176 -2.97 -8.13 0.87
CA LEU A 176 -3.24 -6.96 1.68
C LEU A 176 -3.62 -7.40 3.09
N GLY A 177 -3.18 -6.62 4.07
CA GLY A 177 -3.76 -6.60 5.40
C GLY A 177 -4.59 -5.33 5.55
N ILE A 178 -5.79 -5.43 6.13
CA ILE A 178 -6.70 -4.30 6.27
C ILE A 178 -6.96 -4.00 7.74
N ASN A 179 -6.78 -2.74 8.12
CA ASN A 179 -7.07 -2.23 9.46
C ASN A 179 -8.30 -1.31 9.39
N MET A 180 -9.38 -1.73 10.03
CA MET A 180 -10.60 -0.97 10.15
C MET A 180 -10.37 0.26 11.04
N VAL A 181 -11.06 1.35 10.72
CA VAL A 181 -10.92 2.67 11.39
C VAL A 181 -11.09 2.60 12.92
N SER A 182 -11.77 1.58 13.43
CA SER A 182 -12.00 1.37 14.87
C SER A 182 -10.77 0.93 15.67
N ASN A 183 -9.61 0.67 15.05
CA ASN A 183 -8.46 0.10 15.75
C ASN A 183 -7.22 1.01 15.66
N THR A 184 -6.87 1.66 16.77
CA THR A 184 -5.74 2.62 16.84
C THR A 184 -4.40 2.00 17.23
N ALA A 185 -4.34 0.74 17.68
CA ALA A 185 -3.07 0.09 17.99
C ALA A 185 -3.26 -1.41 18.29
N THR A 186 -2.94 -2.28 17.34
CA THR A 186 -2.62 -3.69 17.61
C THR A 186 -1.63 -4.20 16.57
N ASP A 187 -0.70 -5.06 16.98
CA ASP A 187 0.09 -5.87 16.06
C ASP A 187 -0.87 -6.80 15.29
N GLY A 188 -1.00 -6.58 13.98
CA GLY A 188 -1.82 -7.42 13.09
C GLY A 188 -2.82 -6.66 12.23
N TYR A 189 -3.70 -7.42 11.57
CA TYR A 189 -4.72 -6.93 10.66
C TYR A 189 -6.10 -7.45 11.07
N ASP A 190 -7.15 -6.63 10.90
CA ASP A 190 -8.52 -7.06 11.20
C ASP A 190 -9.00 -8.12 10.20
N TYR A 191 -8.53 -8.04 8.96
CA TYR A 191 -8.64 -9.11 7.98
C TYR A 191 -7.54 -9.03 6.93
N MET A 192 -7.34 -10.13 6.21
CA MET A 192 -6.44 -10.20 5.07
C MET A 192 -7.23 -10.35 3.78
N LEU A 193 -6.72 -9.80 2.70
CA LEU A 193 -7.29 -9.94 1.36
C LEU A 193 -6.21 -10.39 0.38
N GLY A 194 -6.43 -11.52 -0.27
CA GLY A 194 -5.65 -11.96 -1.43
C GLY A 194 -6.44 -11.73 -2.71
N ILE A 195 -5.84 -11.12 -3.72
CA ILE A 195 -6.41 -11.05 -5.08
C ILE A 195 -5.45 -11.75 -6.01
N GLU A 196 -5.89 -12.89 -6.55
CA GLU A 196 -5.17 -13.67 -7.55
C GLU A 196 -5.78 -13.42 -8.92
N THR A 197 -4.93 -13.21 -9.92
CA THR A 197 -5.33 -12.91 -11.28
C THR A 197 -4.77 -13.94 -12.24
N ARG A 198 -5.63 -14.49 -13.09
CA ARG A 198 -5.28 -15.38 -14.19
C ARG A 198 -5.57 -14.66 -15.50
N ILE A 199 -4.62 -14.76 -16.43
CA ILE A 199 -4.75 -14.23 -17.78
C ILE A 199 -4.64 -15.43 -18.72
N PHE A 200 -5.73 -15.73 -19.41
CA PHE A 200 -5.85 -16.85 -20.33
C PHE A 200 -5.47 -16.43 -21.75
N THR A 201 -4.87 -17.36 -22.49
CA THR A 201 -4.52 -17.15 -23.90
C THR A 201 -5.78 -16.98 -24.75
N ASN A 202 -6.79 -17.80 -24.49
CA ASN A 202 -8.11 -17.74 -25.12
C ASN A 202 -9.09 -17.02 -24.20
N ALA A 203 -10.08 -16.35 -24.78
CA ALA A 203 -11.19 -15.82 -23.99
C ALA A 203 -12.03 -16.99 -23.49
N LEU A 204 -12.51 -16.89 -22.26
CA LEU A 204 -13.58 -17.73 -21.76
C LEU A 204 -14.91 -17.10 -22.19
N ASP A 205 -15.93 -17.91 -22.37
CA ASP A 205 -17.23 -17.49 -22.90
C ASP A 205 -18.19 -17.04 -21.79
N SER A 206 -17.97 -17.48 -20.54
CA SER A 206 -18.90 -17.25 -19.45
C SER A 206 -18.24 -17.25 -18.07
N LEU A 207 -18.98 -16.73 -17.08
CA LEU A 207 -18.59 -16.81 -15.67
C LEU A 207 -18.54 -18.27 -15.19
N GLU A 208 -19.45 -19.12 -15.66
CA GLU A 208 -19.52 -20.54 -15.32
C GLU A 208 -18.26 -21.29 -15.77
N GLU A 209 -17.76 -20.96 -16.96
CA GLU A 209 -16.50 -21.52 -17.46
C GLU A 209 -15.31 -21.02 -16.61
N ALA A 210 -15.28 -19.73 -16.28
CA ALA A 210 -14.26 -19.16 -15.39
C ALA A 210 -14.28 -19.81 -13.99
N GLU A 211 -15.47 -20.06 -13.45
CA GLU A 211 -15.68 -20.80 -12.21
C GLU A 211 -15.15 -22.22 -12.32
N SER A 212 -15.53 -22.98 -13.36
CA SER A 212 -15.09 -24.37 -13.55
C SER A 212 -13.56 -24.50 -13.59
N VAL A 213 -12.89 -23.61 -14.34
CA VAL A 213 -11.42 -23.60 -14.44
C VAL A 213 -10.78 -23.24 -13.09
N LEU A 214 -11.32 -22.22 -12.40
CA LEU A 214 -10.77 -21.82 -11.11
C LEU A 214 -11.02 -22.84 -10.00
N TYR A 215 -12.20 -23.47 -9.96
CA TYR A 215 -12.52 -24.50 -8.96
C TYR A 215 -11.63 -25.73 -9.13
N GLY A 216 -11.26 -26.09 -10.36
CA GLY A 216 -10.33 -27.18 -10.62
C GLY A 216 -8.86 -26.87 -10.27
N GLU A 217 -8.45 -25.59 -10.24
CA GLU A 217 -7.04 -25.20 -10.07
C GLU A 217 -6.70 -24.54 -8.73
N LEU A 218 -7.54 -23.61 -8.24
CA LEU A 218 -7.20 -22.65 -7.18
C LEU A 218 -8.05 -22.78 -5.91
N VAL A 219 -9.11 -23.57 -5.96
CA VAL A 219 -10.09 -23.60 -4.89
C VAL A 219 -9.93 -24.86 -4.06
N TYR A 220 -9.86 -24.68 -2.73
CA TYR A 220 -9.89 -25.77 -1.78
C TYR A 220 -11.32 -26.32 -1.67
N ASP A 221 -11.46 -27.63 -1.87
CA ASP A 221 -12.72 -28.38 -1.84
C ASP A 221 -13.34 -28.46 -0.42
N SER A 222 -12.59 -28.07 0.62
CA SER A 222 -12.99 -28.11 2.03
C SER A 222 -13.77 -26.88 2.52
N LEU A 223 -14.27 -26.06 1.60
CA LEU A 223 -14.95 -24.80 1.91
C LEU A 223 -16.44 -24.90 1.62
N LYS A 224 -17.26 -24.66 2.64
CA LYS A 224 -18.71 -24.49 2.48
C LYS A 224 -18.98 -23.07 2.01
N ARG A 225 -19.66 -22.92 0.87
CA ARG A 225 -19.99 -21.63 0.25
C ARG A 225 -21.47 -21.33 0.31
N GLU A 226 -21.80 -20.08 0.58
CA GLU A 226 -23.13 -19.50 0.43
C GLU A 226 -23.06 -18.35 -0.57
N GLN A 227 -23.88 -18.39 -1.63
CA GLN A 227 -23.87 -17.35 -2.65
C GLN A 227 -24.52 -16.07 -2.11
N LEU A 228 -23.75 -14.97 -2.13
CA LEU A 228 -24.20 -13.64 -1.71
C LEU A 228 -24.66 -12.78 -2.90
N LEU A 229 -24.02 -12.94 -4.05
CA LEU A 229 -24.30 -12.20 -5.28
C LEU A 229 -23.89 -13.03 -6.50
N ARG A 230 -24.67 -12.95 -7.57
CA ARG A 230 -24.28 -13.45 -8.90
C ARG A 230 -24.74 -12.48 -9.99
N ARG A 231 -23.87 -12.25 -10.96
CA ARG A 231 -24.07 -11.45 -12.17
C ARG A 231 -23.29 -12.11 -13.30
N ASP A 232 -23.44 -11.63 -14.53
CA ASP A 232 -22.75 -12.20 -15.69
C ASP A 232 -21.21 -12.04 -15.63
N ASP A 233 -20.71 -11.02 -14.92
CA ASP A 233 -19.29 -10.68 -14.82
C ASP A 233 -18.66 -11.06 -13.47
N ARG A 234 -19.46 -11.49 -12.49
CA ARG A 234 -18.97 -11.79 -11.14
C ARG A 234 -19.89 -12.69 -10.32
N ALA A 235 -19.27 -13.44 -9.42
CA ALA A 235 -19.96 -14.10 -8.31
C ALA A 235 -19.27 -13.77 -6.99
N VAL A 236 -20.06 -13.65 -5.92
CA VAL A 236 -19.57 -13.38 -4.55
C VAL A 236 -20.19 -14.41 -3.62
N TYR A 237 -19.34 -15.00 -2.79
CA TYR A 237 -19.67 -16.07 -1.86
C TYR A 237 -19.20 -15.69 -0.47
N TYR A 238 -20.03 -15.99 0.53
CA TYR A 238 -19.56 -16.19 1.88
C TYR A 238 -18.98 -17.60 1.98
N TYR A 239 -17.91 -17.78 2.74
CA TYR A 239 -17.36 -19.11 2.97
C TYR A 239 -16.92 -19.33 4.43
N GLU A 240 -17.02 -20.59 4.85
CA GLU A 240 -16.50 -21.11 6.11
C GLU A 240 -15.74 -22.42 5.84
N TYR A 241 -14.78 -22.75 6.71
CA TYR A 241 -14.06 -24.02 6.62
C TYR A 241 -14.89 -25.16 7.23
N GLU A 242 -15.09 -26.24 6.49
CA GLU A 242 -15.84 -27.41 6.97
C GLU A 242 -15.12 -28.15 8.11
N SER A 243 -13.79 -28.02 8.18
CA SER A 243 -12.95 -28.64 9.20
C SER A 243 -13.08 -28.02 10.60
N GLY A 244 -13.98 -27.04 10.78
CA GLY A 244 -14.13 -26.30 12.04
C GLY A 244 -12.98 -25.34 12.32
N ALA A 245 -12.16 -25.01 11.32
CA ALA A 245 -11.12 -23.99 11.47
C ALA A 245 -11.77 -22.64 11.82
N PRO A 246 -11.16 -21.83 12.71
CA PRO A 246 -11.80 -20.64 13.27
C PRO A 246 -11.74 -19.43 12.31
N PHE A 247 -11.84 -19.68 11.00
CA PHE A 247 -11.72 -18.67 9.96
C PHE A 247 -12.95 -18.68 9.06
N CYS A 248 -13.36 -17.51 8.63
CA CYS A 248 -14.36 -17.33 7.60
C CYS A 248 -14.01 -16.14 6.71
N GLY A 249 -14.78 -15.94 5.65
CA GLY A 249 -14.47 -14.88 4.73
C GLY A 249 -15.48 -14.66 3.64
N VAL A 250 -15.12 -13.74 2.75
CA VAL A 250 -15.83 -13.49 1.51
C VAL A 250 -14.89 -13.76 0.35
N GLU A 251 -15.37 -14.54 -0.59
CA GLU A 251 -14.69 -14.86 -1.83
C GLU A 251 -15.47 -14.24 -2.99
N ALA A 252 -14.77 -13.65 -3.95
CA ALA A 252 -15.38 -13.09 -5.14
C ALA A 252 -14.56 -13.47 -6.37
N LEU A 253 -15.29 -13.88 -7.41
CA LEU A 253 -14.75 -14.17 -8.72
C LEU A 253 -15.21 -13.08 -9.68
N PHE A 254 -14.28 -12.51 -10.43
CA PHE A 254 -14.56 -11.50 -11.44
C PHE A 254 -14.00 -11.97 -12.77
N PHE A 255 -14.77 -11.77 -13.82
CA PHE A 255 -14.48 -12.26 -15.15
C PHE A 255 -14.61 -11.13 -16.17
N ASN A 256 -13.62 -11.01 -17.06
CA ASN A 256 -13.66 -10.12 -18.21
C ASN A 256 -12.93 -10.75 -19.40
N GLY A 257 -13.60 -11.70 -20.06
CA GLY A 257 -13.13 -12.38 -21.27
C GLY A 257 -11.87 -13.22 -21.05
N ARG A 258 -10.70 -12.61 -21.06
CA ARG A 258 -9.42 -13.32 -20.89
C ARG A 258 -8.86 -13.25 -19.48
N ILE A 259 -9.42 -12.38 -18.63
CA ILE A 259 -8.88 -12.13 -17.30
C ILE A 259 -9.90 -12.60 -16.28
N VAL A 260 -9.41 -13.37 -15.31
CA VAL A 260 -10.20 -13.81 -14.17
C VAL A 260 -9.48 -13.42 -12.89
N HIS A 261 -10.21 -12.80 -11.97
CA HIS A 261 -9.72 -12.46 -10.64
C HIS A 261 -10.44 -13.31 -9.59
N LEU A 262 -9.69 -13.92 -8.69
CA LEU A 262 -10.17 -14.53 -7.46
C LEU A 262 -9.71 -13.66 -6.29
N ALA A 263 -10.65 -12.95 -5.68
CA ALA A 263 -10.41 -12.16 -4.49
C ALA A 263 -10.96 -12.91 -3.27
N ARG A 264 -10.11 -13.19 -2.28
CA ARG A 264 -10.48 -13.89 -1.04
C ARG A 264 -10.08 -13.07 0.17
N GLY A 265 -11.08 -12.55 0.87
CA GLY A 265 -10.94 -11.95 2.18
C GLY A 265 -11.08 -13.01 3.27
N ILE A 266 -10.20 -13.01 4.26
CA ILE A 266 -10.20 -13.95 5.39
C ILE A 266 -10.06 -13.21 6.73
N CYS A 267 -10.86 -13.62 7.71
CA CYS A 267 -10.77 -13.15 9.09
C CYS A 267 -11.02 -14.30 10.08
N HIS A 268 -10.69 -14.06 11.34
CA HIS A 268 -11.08 -14.93 12.43
C HIS A 268 -12.59 -14.83 12.69
N MET A 269 -13.23 -15.94 13.06
CA MET A 269 -14.69 -16.02 13.32
C MET A 269 -15.18 -14.99 14.36
N GLU A 270 -14.36 -14.67 15.36
CA GLU A 270 -14.67 -13.64 16.37
C GLU A 270 -14.85 -12.23 15.78
N LEU A 271 -14.26 -11.97 14.61
CA LEU A 271 -14.36 -10.67 13.94
C LEU A 271 -15.51 -10.62 12.94
N LYS A 272 -16.19 -11.74 12.67
CA LYS A 272 -17.19 -11.93 11.60
C LYS A 272 -18.21 -10.79 11.53
N GLU A 273 -18.88 -10.49 12.65
CA GLU A 273 -19.92 -9.46 12.72
C GLU A 273 -19.41 -8.06 12.37
N ARG A 274 -18.14 -7.78 12.65
CA ARG A 274 -17.52 -6.48 12.44
C ARG A 274 -17.00 -6.30 11.01
N VAL A 275 -16.46 -7.36 10.39
CA VAL A 275 -15.67 -7.21 9.15
C VAL A 275 -16.35 -7.77 7.90
N ILE A 276 -17.26 -8.75 8.01
CA ILE A 276 -17.78 -9.45 6.82
C ILE A 276 -18.58 -8.54 5.90
N GLU A 277 -19.43 -7.66 6.44
CA GLU A 277 -20.18 -6.73 5.59
C GLU A 277 -19.26 -5.73 4.87
N GLU A 278 -18.18 -5.30 5.53
CA GLU A 278 -17.19 -4.45 4.87
C GLU A 278 -16.42 -5.23 3.79
N MET A 279 -16.00 -6.49 4.03
CA MET A 279 -15.37 -7.32 3.01
C MET A 279 -16.29 -7.50 1.80
N LYS A 280 -17.56 -7.83 2.05
CA LYS A 280 -18.59 -7.99 1.01
C LYS A 280 -18.76 -6.72 0.21
N LYS A 281 -18.85 -5.57 0.87
CA LYS A 281 -18.93 -4.26 0.21
C LYS A 281 -17.70 -3.98 -0.66
N ASN A 282 -16.50 -4.23 -0.13
CA ASN A 282 -15.24 -3.97 -0.83
C ASN A 282 -15.10 -4.86 -2.07
N LEU A 283 -15.39 -6.16 -1.94
CA LEU A 283 -15.35 -7.08 -3.07
C LEU A 283 -16.47 -6.81 -4.09
N THR A 284 -17.70 -6.56 -3.63
CA THR A 284 -18.80 -6.21 -4.55
C THR A 284 -18.49 -4.91 -5.32
N GLY A 285 -17.80 -3.97 -4.68
CA GLY A 285 -17.38 -2.69 -5.25
C GLY A 285 -16.10 -2.75 -6.09
N LEU A 286 -15.47 -3.91 -6.27
CA LEU A 286 -14.31 -4.05 -7.16
C LEU A 286 -14.73 -3.77 -8.61
N VAL A 287 -13.93 -2.96 -9.29
CA VAL A 287 -14.13 -2.53 -10.67
C VAL A 287 -12.98 -3.04 -11.51
N LEU A 288 -13.29 -3.72 -12.61
CA LEU A 288 -12.32 -4.08 -13.64
C LEU A 288 -12.06 -2.86 -14.52
N ILE A 289 -10.81 -2.46 -14.65
CA ILE A 289 -10.39 -1.36 -15.51
C ILE A 289 -9.93 -1.94 -16.86
N LYS A 290 -10.18 -1.19 -17.95
CA LYS A 290 -9.81 -1.61 -19.31
C LYS A 290 -8.43 -1.10 -19.68
#